data_AF-A0A814KFF3-F1
#
_entry.id   AF-A0A814KFF3-F1
#
_cell.length_a   1.000
_cell.length_b   1.000
_cell.length_c   1.000
_cell.angle_alpha   90.00
_cell.angle_beta   90.00
_cell.angle_gamma   90.00
#
_symmetry.space_group_name_H-M   'P 1'
#
loop_
_entity.id
_entity.type
_entity.pdbx_description
1 polymer ?
#
loop_
_entity_poly.entity_id
_entity_poly.type
_entity_poly.pdbx_seq_one_letter_code
_entity_poly.pdbx_strand_id
1 'polypeptide(L)' 'MQFANQMKILLIFLCILSHSVSGGPISYGTCQTACNKGAMSCYGSAGVIFGVGAVLACGLAQGSCMAACTPF' A
#
# COMPACT_ATOMS: atom_id res chain seq x y z
N MET A 1 10.04 16.34 13.62
CA MET A 1 8.65 16.78 13.35
C MET A 1 8.37 17.04 11.86
N GLN A 2 9.37 17.45 11.05
CA GLN A 2 9.23 17.65 9.60
C GLN A 2 8.78 16.36 8.84
N PHE A 3 9.33 15.19 9.19
CA PHE A 3 9.03 13.91 8.52
C PHE A 3 7.57 13.45 8.63
N ALA A 4 6.89 13.71 9.76
CA ALA A 4 5.50 13.31 9.96
C ALA A 4 4.52 14.12 9.08
N ASN A 5 4.86 15.38 8.79
CA ASN A 5 4.06 16.25 7.94
C ASN A 5 4.21 15.90 6.45
N GLN A 6 5.43 15.54 6.03
CA GLN A 6 5.71 15.06 4.68
C GLN A 6 4.99 13.74 4.39
N MET A 7 4.90 12.84 5.38
CA MET A 7 4.20 11.56 5.25
C MET A 7 2.68 11.75 5.11
N LYS A 8 2.09 12.70 5.84
CA LYS A 8 0.66 13.06 5.72
C LYS A 8 0.33 13.62 4.34
N ILE A 9 1.15 14.54 3.82
CA ILE A 9 0.95 15.13 2.49
C ILE A 9 1.05 14.04 1.41
N LEU A 10 2.02 13.13 1.52
CA LEU A 10 2.16 11.99 0.61
C LEU A 10 0.94 11.05 0.66
N LEU A 11 0.43 10.75 1.85
CA LEU A 11 -0.77 9.92 2.05
C LEU A 11 -2.03 10.55 1.42
N ILE A 12 -2.22 11.85 1.60
CA ILE A 12 -3.34 12.60 1.02
C ILE A 12 -3.24 12.60 -0.51
N PHE A 13 -2.04 12.81 -1.06
CA PHE A 13 -1.81 12.82 -2.50
C PHE A 13 -2.07 11.44 -3.14
N LEU A 14 -1.70 10.36 -2.44
CA LEU A 14 -1.92 8.98 -2.89
C LEU A 14 -3.41 8.59 -2.91
N CYS A 15 -4.19 9.09 -1.95
CA CYS A 15 -5.65 8.91 -1.95
C CYS A 15 -6.33 9.60 -3.13
N ILE A 16 -5.85 10.78 -3.55
CA ILE A 16 -6.47 11.55 -4.65
C ILE A 16 -6.23 10.88 -6.00
N LEU A 17 -5.05 10.28 -6.21
CA LEU A 17 -4.66 9.59 -7.44
C LEU A 17 -5.37 8.24 -7.67
N SER A 18 -6.14 7.76 -6.71
CA SER A 18 -6.83 6.46 -6.78
C SER A 18 -8.12 6.49 -7.64
N HIS A 19 -8.46 7.63 -8.26
CA HIS A 19 -9.63 7.75 -9.13
C HIS A 19 -9.43 7.04 -10.49
N SER A 20 -9.76 5.74 -10.49
CA SER A 20 -10.41 4.93 -11.53
C SER A 20 -10.14 5.28 -13.01
N VAL A 21 -8.99 4.84 -13.52
CA VAL A 21 -8.84 4.43 -14.92
C VAL A 21 -8.90 2.91 -14.96
N SER A 22 -9.71 2.35 -15.86
CA SER A 22 -9.63 0.90 -16.13
C SER A 22 -8.33 0.65 -16.89
N GLY A 23 -7.26 0.34 -16.15
CA GLY A 23 -5.95 0.04 -16.65
C GLY A 23 -5.76 -1.46 -16.85
N GLY A 24 -5.36 -1.88 -18.05
CA GLY A 24 -5.06 -3.28 -18.34
C GLY A 24 -3.98 -3.93 -17.45
N PRO A 25 -3.53 -5.16 -17.76
CA PRO A 25 -2.72 -6.01 -16.86
C PRO A 25 -1.48 -5.34 -16.24
N ILE A 26 -0.89 -4.37 -16.93
CA ILE A 26 0.24 -3.58 -16.43
C ILE A 26 -0.17 -2.77 -15.19
N SER A 27 -1.35 -2.14 -15.19
CA SER A 27 -1.86 -1.34 -14.08
C SER A 27 -2.22 -2.20 -12.87
N TYR A 28 -2.75 -3.40 -13.11
CA TYR A 28 -2.93 -4.40 -12.06
C TYR A 28 -1.58 -4.80 -11.43
N GLY A 29 -0.57 -5.05 -12.26
CA GLY A 29 0.78 -5.37 -11.80
C GLY A 29 1.43 -4.25 -10.99
N THR A 30 1.28 -2.99 -11.41
CA THR A 30 1.82 -1.85 -10.66
C THR A 30 1.07 -1.62 -9.35
N CYS A 31 -0.25 -1.80 -9.32
CA CYS A 31 -1.05 -1.76 -8.09
C CYS A 31 -0.56 -2.79 -7.07
N GLN A 32 -0.43 -4.05 -7.48
CA GLN A 32 0.08 -5.11 -6.61
C GLN A 32 1.49 -4.82 -6.11
N THR A 33 2.36 -4.29 -6.97
CA THR A 33 3.73 -3.94 -6.60
C THR A 33 3.75 -2.79 -5.58
N ALA A 34 2.83 -1.84 -5.65
CA ALA A 34 2.70 -0.77 -4.67
C ALA A 34 2.18 -1.28 -3.32
N CYS A 35 1.10 -2.08 -3.31
CA CYS A 35 0.53 -2.66 -2.09
C CYS A 35 1.56 -3.54 -1.35
N ASN A 36 2.30 -4.39 -2.06
CA ASN A 36 3.36 -5.20 -1.45
C ASN A 36 4.49 -4.34 -0.86
N LYS A 37 4.95 -3.29 -1.56
CA LYS A 37 5.96 -2.37 -1.01
C LYS A 37 5.48 -1.69 0.28
N GLY A 38 4.23 -1.25 0.33
CA GLY A 38 3.63 -0.67 1.53
C GLY A 38 3.61 -1.66 2.70
N ALA A 39 3.23 -2.91 2.42
CA ALA A 39 3.24 -3.96 3.41
C ALA A 39 4.66 -4.26 3.93
N MET A 40 5.66 -4.35 3.05
CA MET A 40 7.07 -4.52 3.44
C MET A 40 7.56 -3.39 4.36
N SER A 41 7.17 -2.14 4.07
CA SER A 41 7.51 -1.00 4.91
C SER A 41 6.86 -1.10 6.30
N CYS A 42 5.60 -1.53 6.36
CA CYS A 42 4.86 -1.73 7.61
C CYS A 42 5.49 -2.85 8.46
N TYR A 43 5.74 -4.02 7.87
CA TYR A 43 6.43 -5.13 8.55
C TYR A 43 7.85 -4.73 8.97
N GLY A 44 8.60 -4.02 8.12
CA GLY A 44 9.92 -3.49 8.45
C GLY A 44 9.90 -2.51 9.63
N SER A 45 8.89 -1.64 9.71
CA SER A 45 8.71 -0.74 10.85
C SER A 45 8.35 -1.47 12.16
N ALA A 46 7.72 -2.64 12.04
CA ALA A 46 7.44 -3.53 13.16
C ALA A 46 8.64 -4.46 13.49
N GLY A 47 9.76 -4.36 12.76
CA GLY A 47 10.96 -5.16 13.01
C GLY A 47 10.81 -6.64 12.64
N VAL A 48 9.81 -7.00 11.82
CA VAL A 48 9.54 -8.38 11.43
C VAL A 48 9.75 -8.59 9.94
N ILE A 49 10.15 -9.81 9.57
CA ILE A 49 10.21 -10.20 8.17
C ILE A 49 8.79 -10.28 7.63
N PHE A 50 8.59 -9.76 6.42
CA PHE A 50 7.29 -9.80 5.77
C PHE A 50 6.76 -11.24 5.66
N GLY A 51 5.50 -11.43 6.07
CA GLY A 51 4.86 -12.75 6.10
C GLY A 51 5.29 -13.64 7.28
N VAL A 52 6.22 -13.20 8.13
CA VAL A 52 6.65 -13.90 9.33
C VAL A 52 6.14 -13.17 10.57
N GLY A 53 5.30 -13.84 11.36
CA GLY A 53 4.64 -13.26 12.52
C GLY A 53 3.32 -12.53 12.18
N ALA A 54 2.47 -12.37 13.18
CA ALA A 54 1.13 -11.82 13.04
C ALA A 54 1.12 -10.31 13.25
N VAL A 55 1.55 -9.54 12.24
CA VAL A 55 1.31 -8.09 12.21
C VAL A 55 -0.01 -7.82 11.50
N LEU A 56 -1.09 -8.12 12.22
CA LEU A 56 -2.46 -8.11 11.69
C LEU A 56 -2.80 -6.81 10.95
N ALA A 57 -2.38 -5.66 11.49
CA ALA A 57 -2.62 -4.37 10.87
C ALA A 57 -1.97 -4.25 9.48
N CYS A 58 -0.73 -4.72 9.30
CA CYS A 58 -0.05 -4.67 8.02
C CYS A 58 -0.69 -5.62 7.00
N GLY A 59 -1.07 -6.83 7.43
CA GLY A 59 -1.74 -7.81 6.56
C GLY A 59 -3.13 -7.35 6.11
N LEU A 60 -3.91 -6.75 7.02
CA LEU A 60 -5.22 -6.19 6.68
C LEU A 60 -5.10 -5.00 5.72
N ALA A 61 -4.15 -4.08 5.97
CA ALA A 61 -3.90 -2.95 5.08
C ALA A 61 -3.47 -3.40 3.68
N GLN A 62 -2.62 -4.43 3.59
CA GLN A 62 -2.25 -5.03 2.31
C GLN A 62 -3.47 -5.63 1.61
N GLY A 63 -4.27 -6.44 2.29
CA GLY A 63 -5.47 -7.06 1.73
C GLY A 63 -6.47 -6.04 1.20
N SER A 64 -6.74 -4.96 1.96
CA SER A 64 -7.62 -3.88 1.52
C SER A 64 -7.07 -3.12 0.32
N CYS A 65 -5.74 -2.92 0.26
CA CYS A 65 -5.08 -2.31 -0.90
C CYS A 65 -5.25 -3.18 -2.15
N MET A 66 -5.05 -4.50 -2.01
CA MET A 66 -5.21 -5.45 -3.11
C MET A 66 -6.66 -5.58 -3.59
N ALA A 67 -7.64 -5.48 -2.69
CA ALA A 67 -9.05 -5.48 -3.06
C ALA A 67 -9.41 -4.27 -3.95
N ALA A 68 -8.69 -3.16 -3.82
CA ALA A 68 -8.85 -2.01 -4.70
C ALA A 68 -8.15 -2.17 -6.05
N CYS A 69 -7.31 -3.20 -6.26
CA CYS A 69 -6.60 -3.43 -7.53
C CYS A 69 -7.50 -3.84 -8.70
N THR A 70 -8.81 -4.02 -8.51
CA THR A 70 -9.75 -4.44 -9.56
C THR A 70 -11.03 -3.61 -9.49
N PRO A 71 -11.62 -3.16 -10.61
CA PRO A 71 -11.18 -3.31 -11.99
C PRO A 71 -10.40 -2.07 -12.44
N PHE A 72 -9.11 -1.99 -12.08
CA PHE A 72 -8.20 -1.30 -13.00
C PHE A 72 -8.19 -2.19 -14.25
#